data_AF-A0AAN2FH76-F1
#
_entry.id   AF-A0AAN2FH76-F1
#
_cell.length_a   1.000
_cell.length_b   1.000
_cell.length_c   1.000
_cell.angle_alpha   90.00
_cell.angle_beta   90.00
_cell.angle_gamma   90.00
#
_symmetry.space_group_name_H-M   'P 1'
#
loop_
_entity.id
_entity.type
_entity.pdbx_description
1 polymer ?
#
loop_
_entity_poly.entity_id
_entity_poly.type
_entity_poly.pdbx_seq_one_letter_code
_entity_poly.pdbx_strand_id
1 'polypeptide(L)' 'MKKALFILLGLALLLSGCAKRQDNGLTCTSVDCRPQSGSHQLVIWWQPELRNGVADFTQVTVNE' A
#
# COMPACT_ATOMS: atom_id res chain seq x y z
N MET A 1 -11.56 6.57 37.69
CA MET A 1 -10.34 6.24 36.90
C MET A 1 -10.51 5.02 36.00
N LYS A 2 -11.08 3.89 36.45
CA LYS A 2 -11.25 2.66 35.63
C LYS A 2 -12.09 2.86 34.35
N LYS A 3 -13.16 3.66 34.39
CA LYS A 3 -14.02 3.94 33.22
C LYS A 3 -13.28 4.64 32.07
N ALA A 4 -12.38 5.57 32.40
CA ALA A 4 -11.56 6.26 31.41
C ALA A 4 -10.59 5.30 30.69
N LEU A 5 -10.07 4.31 31.42
CA LEU A 5 -9.20 3.27 30.86
C LEU A 5 -9.93 2.43 29.80
N PHE A 6 -11.18 2.03 30.06
CA PHE A 6 -11.98 1.25 29.12
C PHE A 6 -12.34 2.05 27.85
N ILE A 7 -12.61 3.35 27.99
CA ILE A 7 -12.89 4.24 26.84
C ILE A 7 -11.63 4.39 25.98
N LEU A 8 -10.45 4.58 26.61
CA LEU A 8 -9.18 4.66 25.90
C LEU A 8 -8.83 3.35 25.16
N LEU A 9 -9.10 2.19 25.79
CA LEU A 9 -8.85 0.89 25.17
C LEU A 9 -9.75 0.64 23.95
N GLY A 10 -11.04 0.99 24.07
CA GLY A 10 -11.99 0.88 22.96
C GLY A 10 -11.62 1.81 21.81
N LEU A 11 -11.19 3.04 22.12
CA LEU A 11 -10.72 3.98 21.12
C LEU A 11 -9.48 3.45 20.39
N ALA A 12 -8.49 2.90 21.11
CA ALA A 12 -7.29 2.32 20.50
C ALA A 12 -7.59 1.15 19.54
N LEU A 13 -8.55 0.28 19.86
CA LEU A 13 -9.00 -0.80 18.97
C LEU A 13 -9.73 -0.29 17.73
N LEU A 14 -10.50 0.79 17.85
CA LEU A 14 -11.21 1.39 16.70
C LEU A 14 -10.23 2.08 15.75
N LEU A 15 -9.16 2.71 16.27
CA LEU A 15 -8.12 3.33 15.45
C LEU A 15 -7.26 2.31 14.69
N SER A 16 -7.07 1.09 15.20
CA SER A 16 -6.30 0.06 14.47
C SER A 16 -7.04 -0.52 13.26
N GLY A 17 -8.37 -0.46 13.24
CA GLY A 17 -9.19 -0.82 12.07
C GLY A 17 -9.31 0.30 11.04
N CYS A 18 -9.21 1.56 11.47
CA CYS A 18 -9.21 2.74 10.60
C CYS A 18 -7.82 3.16 10.11
N ALA A 19 -6.76 2.51 10.59
CA ALA A 19 -5.51 2.45 9.88
C ALA A 19 -5.74 1.61 8.62
N LYS A 20 -6.45 2.20 7.64
CA LYS A 20 -6.27 1.88 6.23
C LYS A 20 -4.76 1.81 6.11
N ARG A 21 -4.24 0.61 5.83
CA ARG A 21 -2.85 0.45 5.43
C ARG A 21 -2.74 1.36 4.23
N GLN A 22 -2.34 2.60 4.49
CA GLN A 22 -1.87 3.51 3.48
C GLN A 22 -0.52 2.90 3.18
N ASP A 23 -0.57 1.78 2.45
CA ASP A 23 0.56 1.18 1.81
C ASP A 23 0.92 2.21 0.75
N ASN A 24 1.60 3.27 1.23
CA ASN A 24 2.37 4.22 0.45
C ASN A 24 3.54 3.43 -0.18
N GLY A 25 3.22 2.36 -0.91
CA GLY A 25 4.19 1.38 -1.38
C GLY A 25 4.93 0.63 -0.27
N LEU A 26 4.29 0.22 0.84
CA LEU A 26 4.87 -0.84 1.69
C LEU A 26 4.71 -2.21 1.02
N THR A 27 5.42 -2.31 -0.10
CA THR A 27 6.12 -3.45 -0.68
C THR A 27 5.48 -4.81 -0.43
N CYS A 28 4.36 -5.03 -1.12
CA CYS A 28 4.19 -6.33 -1.74
C CYS A 28 5.43 -6.59 -2.64
N THR A 29 6.39 -7.36 -2.13
CA THR A 29 7.55 -7.82 -2.90
C THR A 29 7.29 -9.15 -3.59
N SER A 30 6.21 -9.86 -3.20
CA SER A 30 5.81 -11.09 -3.88
C SER A 30 5.16 -10.77 -5.22
N VAL A 31 5.23 -11.71 -6.14
CA VAL A 31 4.55 -11.60 -7.43
C VAL A 31 3.03 -11.56 -7.31
N ASP A 32 2.47 -12.09 -6.22
CA ASP A 32 1.03 -12.34 -6.07
C ASP A 32 0.20 -11.08 -5.80
N CYS A 33 0.80 -10.06 -5.17
CA CYS A 33 0.10 -8.82 -4.82
C CYS A 33 0.59 -7.62 -5.66
N ARG A 34 1.24 -7.90 -6.79
CA ARG A 34 1.70 -6.90 -7.75
C ARG A 34 0.51 -6.25 -8.49
N PRO A 35 0.41 -4.91 -8.56
CA PRO A 35 -0.57 -4.24 -9.40
C PRO A 35 -0.54 -4.73 -10.86
N GLN A 36 -1.72 -4.98 -11.42
CA GLN A 36 -1.87 -5.45 -12.80
C GLN A 36 -2.19 -4.29 -13.74
N SER A 37 -1.82 -4.43 -15.01
CA SER A 37 -2.22 -3.46 -16.04
C SER A 37 -3.73 -3.55 -16.29
N GLY A 38 -4.35 -2.41 -16.59
CA GLY A 38 -5.77 -2.26 -16.89
C GLY A 38 -6.02 -1.42 -18.15
N SER A 39 -7.28 -1.11 -18.44
CA SER A 39 -7.67 -0.41 -19.67
C SER A 39 -7.09 1.00 -19.82
N HIS A 40 -6.82 1.68 -18.71
CA HIS A 40 -6.27 3.05 -18.68
C HIS A 40 -4.96 3.15 -17.90
N GLN A 41 -4.34 2.03 -17.58
CA GLN A 41 -3.14 2.00 -16.74
C GLN A 41 -2.22 0.87 -17.17
N LEU A 42 -0.95 1.19 -17.41
CA LEU A 42 0.08 0.22 -17.70
C LEU A 42 1.08 0.16 -16.53
N VAL A 43 1.35 -1.05 -16.05
CA VAL A 43 2.29 -1.31 -14.95
C VAL A 43 3.52 -2.02 -15.50
N ILE A 44 4.70 -1.40 -15.37
CA ILE A 44 5.98 -1.92 -15.86
C ILE A 44 6.78 -2.43 -14.66
N TRP A 45 7.17 -3.71 -14.72
CA TRP A 45 7.95 -4.37 -13.68
C TRP A 45 9.44 -4.39 -14.03
N TRP A 46 10.27 -3.80 -13.17
CA TRP A 46 11.71 -3.74 -13.38
C TRP A 46 12.42 -4.85 -12.64
N GLN A 47 13.30 -5.56 -13.34
CA GLN A 47 14.27 -6.46 -12.71
C GLN A 47 15.23 -5.64 -11.82
N PRO A 48 15.76 -6.20 -10.71
CA PRO A 48 16.61 -5.48 -9.76
C PRO A 48 17.72 -4.63 -10.40
N GLU A 49 18.37 -5.15 -11.43
CA GLU A 49 19.47 -4.52 -12.17
C GLU A 49 19.04 -3.36 -13.08
N LEU A 50 17.75 -3.25 -13.40
CA LEU A 50 17.18 -2.20 -14.25
C LEU A 50 16.51 -1.08 -13.45
N ARG A 51 16.59 -1.11 -12.13
CA ARG A 51 15.92 -0.13 -11.26
C ARG A 51 16.77 1.12 -11.14
N ASN A 52 16.15 2.26 -11.42
CA ASN A 52 16.73 3.58 -11.16
C ASN A 52 16.42 4.10 -9.73
N GLY A 53 15.86 3.26 -8.86
CA GLY A 53 15.46 3.62 -7.50
C GLY A 53 14.94 2.44 -6.68
N VAL A 54 14.35 2.72 -5.51
CA VAL A 54 13.84 1.68 -4.59
C VAL A 54 12.53 1.03 -5.04
N ALA A 55 11.84 1.64 -6.00
CA ALA A 55 10.59 1.11 -6.56
C ALA A 55 10.86 -0.05 -7.54
N ASP A 56 10.04 -1.09 -7.45
CA ASP A 56 10.11 -2.28 -8.31
C ASP A 56 9.22 -2.21 -9.55
N PHE A 57 8.40 -1.16 -9.65
CA PHE A 57 7.55 -0.91 -10.80
C PHE A 57 7.37 0.58 -11.10
N THR A 58 6.85 0.86 -12.29
CA THR A 58 6.37 2.18 -12.70
C THR A 58 4.95 2.05 -13.23
N GLN A 59 4.09 3.01 -12.91
CA GLN A 59 2.72 3.08 -13.42
C GLN A 59 2.61 4.25 -14.40
N VAL A 60 1.98 4.00 -15.54
CA VAL A 60 1.77 5.00 -16.59
C VAL A 60 0.29 5.03 -16.94
N THR A 61 -0.30 6.22 -16.98
CA THR A 61 -1.69 6.38 -17.47
C THR A 61 -1.71 6.24 -18.98
N VAL A 62 -2.72 5.54 -19.49
CA VAL A 62 -2.95 5.39 -20.94
C VAL A 62 -4.10 6.31 -21.33
N ASN A 63 -3.89 7.12 -22.39
CA ASN A 63 -4.85 8.08 -22.96
C ASN A 63 -5.02 9.41 -22.20
N GLU A 64 -3.92 9.98 -21.69
CA GLU A 64 -3.87 11.39 -21.25
C GLU A 64 -3.50 12.35 -22.40
#